data_AF-A0A1V6DB40-F1
#
_entry.id   AF-A0A1V6DB40-F1
#
_cell.length_a   1.000
_cell.length_b   1.000
_cell.length_c   1.000
_cell.angle_alpha   90.00
_cell.angle_beta   90.00
_cell.angle_gamma   90.00
#
_symmetry.space_group_name_H-M   'P 1'
#
loop_
_entity.id
_entity.type
_entity.pdbx_description
1 polymer ?
#
loop_
_entity_poly.entity_id
_entity_poly.type
_entity_poly.pdbx_seq_one_letter_code
_entity_poly.pdbx_strand_id
1 'polypeptide(L)'
;MAEAAARDWDLYTDSPPEYDQPDSILARVRVFIAEVREVYAGQTVAAVTHGDIIAFAVLWALSQPVTMVGKRQLHTFSGFYDGYPQTASITTFTFNGAVELPIAVTYQRPYGAELLDDSAPK
;
A
#
# COMPACT_ATOMS: atom_id res chain seq x y z
N MET A 1 14.83 8.52 -13.59
CA MET A 1 15.05 8.26 -12.15
C MET A 1 15.51 9.52 -11.41
N ALA A 2 16.46 10.31 -11.92
CA ALA A 2 16.94 11.52 -11.25
C ALA A 2 15.84 12.55 -10.92
N GLU A 3 14.87 12.76 -11.81
CA GLU A 3 13.76 13.69 -11.58
C GLU A 3 12.79 13.24 -10.47
N ALA A 4 12.43 11.95 -10.45
CA ALA A 4 11.60 11.38 -9.39
C ALA A 4 12.33 11.42 -8.04
N ALA A 5 13.63 11.10 -8.02
CA ALA A 5 14.46 11.20 -6.82
C ALA A 5 14.58 12.64 -6.30
N ALA A 6 14.70 13.64 -7.20
CA ALA A 6 14.72 15.06 -6.82
C ALA A 6 13.39 15.54 -6.20
N ARG A 7 12.30 14.82 -6.50
CA ARG A 7 10.98 15.02 -5.90
C ARG A 7 10.70 14.08 -4.72
N ASP A 8 11.73 13.41 -4.22
CA ASP A 8 11.62 12.44 -3.12
C ASP A 8 10.54 11.36 -3.41
N TRP A 9 10.43 10.97 -4.67
CA TRP A 9 9.42 10.03 -5.19
C TRP A 9 7.97 10.47 -4.96
N ASP A 10 7.72 11.77 -4.84
CA ASP A 10 6.39 12.34 -5.00
C ASP A 10 6.02 12.46 -6.48
N LEU A 11 5.26 11.48 -6.94
CA LEU A 11 4.77 11.38 -8.32
C LEU A 11 3.41 12.06 -8.53
N TYR A 12 2.78 12.57 -7.47
CA TYR A 12 1.36 12.92 -7.48
C TYR A 12 1.12 14.40 -7.35
N THR A 13 1.85 15.08 -6.46
CA THR A 13 1.71 16.53 -6.28
C THR A 13 1.97 17.26 -7.59
N ASP A 14 1.08 18.17 -7.97
CA ASP A 14 1.12 18.95 -9.22
C ASP A 14 1.23 18.11 -10.51
N SER A 15 0.91 16.81 -10.45
CA SER A 15 0.85 16.00 -11.66
C SER A 15 -0.38 16.39 -12.51
N PRO A 16 -0.24 16.43 -13.85
CA PRO A 16 -1.36 16.75 -14.73
C PRO A 16 -2.58 15.82 -14.55
N PRO A 17 -3.80 16.29 -14.82
CA PRO A 17 -5.04 15.56 -14.53
C PRO A 17 -5.20 14.24 -15.29
N GLU A 18 -4.45 14.03 -16.37
CA GLU A 18 -4.39 12.76 -17.10
C GLU A 18 -3.63 11.66 -16.35
N TYR A 19 -2.87 11.99 -15.31
CA TYR A 19 -2.13 11.03 -14.50
C TYR A 19 -2.90 10.60 -13.26
N ASP A 20 -2.57 9.40 -12.79
CA ASP A 20 -3.19 8.81 -11.62
C ASP A 20 -2.96 9.62 -10.34
N GLN A 21 -4.03 9.77 -9.56
CA GLN A 21 -4.01 10.33 -8.22
C GLN A 21 -4.22 9.23 -7.18
N PRO A 22 -3.84 9.43 -5.91
CA PRO A 22 -4.03 8.44 -4.86
C PRO A 22 -5.49 7.93 -4.76
N ASP A 23 -6.47 8.82 -4.95
CA ASP A 23 -7.89 8.46 -4.94
C ASP A 23 -8.31 7.59 -6.14
N SER A 24 -7.79 7.87 -7.35
CA SER A 24 -8.10 7.06 -8.54
C SER A 24 -7.48 5.67 -8.42
N ILE A 25 -6.28 5.58 -7.84
CA ILE A 25 -5.62 4.31 -7.54
C ILE A 25 -6.42 3.53 -6.50
N LEU A 26 -6.82 4.18 -5.40
CA LEU A 26 -7.58 3.54 -4.34
C LEU A 26 -8.92 2.99 -4.85
N ALA A 27 -9.60 3.72 -5.72
CA ALA A 27 -10.85 3.25 -6.31
C ALA A 27 -10.65 1.90 -7.05
N ARG A 28 -9.57 1.76 -7.81
CA ARG A 28 -9.23 0.50 -8.50
C ARG A 28 -8.79 -0.60 -7.55
N VAL A 29 -8.06 -0.26 -6.49
CA VAL A 29 -7.69 -1.22 -5.43
C VAL A 29 -8.93 -1.80 -4.76
N ARG A 30 -9.92 -0.97 -4.44
CA ARG A 30 -11.17 -1.41 -3.82
C ARG A 30 -11.96 -2.33 -4.74
N VAL A 31 -12.04 -2.03 -6.04
CA VAL A 31 -12.66 -2.91 -7.04
C VAL A 31 -11.93 -4.25 -7.09
N PHE A 32 -10.59 -4.25 -7.21
CA PHE A 32 -9.79 -5.47 -7.24
C PHE A 32 -10.02 -6.33 -5.99
N ILE A 33 -9.99 -5.73 -4.80
CA ILE A 33 -10.21 -6.47 -3.55
C ILE A 33 -11.63 -7.04 -3.49
N ALA A 34 -12.64 -6.29 -3.93
CA ALA A 34 -14.02 -6.78 -3.97
C ALA A 34 -14.16 -7.98 -4.92
N GLU A 35 -13.60 -7.90 -6.13
CA GLU A 35 -13.59 -8.99 -7.11
C GLU A 35 -12.87 -10.22 -6.57
N VAL A 36 -11.69 -10.06 -5.95
CA VAL A 36 -10.94 -11.16 -5.35
C VAL A 36 -11.76 -11.86 -4.25
N ARG A 37 -12.42 -11.07 -3.40
CA ARG A 37 -13.26 -11.60 -2.31
C ARG A 37 -14.49 -12.35 -2.82
N GLU A 38 -15.05 -11.92 -3.94
CA GLU A 38 -16.20 -12.58 -4.58
C GLU A 38 -15.78 -13.89 -5.27
N VAL A 39 -14.78 -13.81 -6.16
CA VAL A 39 -14.37 -14.94 -7.02
C VAL A 39 -13.62 -16.02 -6.24
N TYR A 40 -12.84 -15.65 -5.23
CA TYR A 40 -12.00 -16.56 -4.45
C TYR A 40 -12.42 -16.65 -2.98
N ALA A 41 -13.72 -16.57 -2.72
CA ALA A 41 -14.28 -16.64 -1.37
C ALA A 41 -13.75 -17.86 -0.58
N GLY A 42 -13.28 -17.62 0.64
CA GLY A 42 -12.73 -18.66 1.53
C GLY A 42 -11.29 -19.09 1.22
N GLN A 43 -10.63 -18.48 0.24
CA GLN A 43 -9.25 -18.79 -0.13
C GLN A 43 -8.27 -17.71 0.34
N THR A 44 -7.00 -18.10 0.47
CA THR A 44 -5.88 -17.16 0.61
C THR A 44 -5.35 -16.84 -0.79
N VAL A 45 -5.39 -15.57 -1.18
CA VAL A 45 -4.91 -15.09 -2.47
C VAL A 45 -3.62 -14.29 -2.28
N ALA A 46 -2.59 -14.63 -3.03
CA ALA A 46 -1.36 -13.85 -3.11
C ALA A 46 -1.34 -13.04 -4.41
N ALA A 47 -1.09 -11.73 -4.29
CA ALA A 47 -0.93 -10.83 -5.43
C ALA A 47 0.43 -10.11 -5.31
N VAL A 48 1.09 -9.89 -6.44
CA VAL A 48 2.36 -9.16 -6.51
C VAL A 48 2.11 -7.81 -7.19
N THR A 49 2.52 -6.73 -6.53
CA THR A 49 2.28 -5.36 -6.99
C THR A 49 3.36 -4.40 -6.49
N HIS A 50 3.17 -3.11 -6.72
CA HIS A 50 4.08 -2.03 -6.33
C HIS A 50 3.74 -1.46 -4.94
N GLY A 51 4.73 -0.83 -4.30
CA GLY A 51 4.61 -0.34 -2.93
C GLY A 51 3.53 0.74 -2.74
N ASP A 52 3.32 1.65 -3.70
CA ASP A 52 2.29 2.69 -3.58
C ASP A 52 0.88 2.09 -3.53
N ILE A 53 0.64 1.03 -4.31
CA ILE A 53 -0.63 0.30 -4.29
C ILE A 53 -0.86 -0.33 -2.91
N ILE A 54 0.19 -0.94 -2.34
CA ILE A 54 0.13 -1.54 -0.99
C ILE A 54 -0.07 -0.45 0.07
N ALA A 55 0.67 0.65 0.01
CA ALA A 55 0.62 1.72 0.99
C ALA A 55 -0.76 2.40 1.03
N PHE A 56 -1.34 2.68 -0.13
CA PHE A 56 -2.69 3.23 -0.23
C PHE A 56 -3.76 2.25 0.26
N ALA A 57 -3.59 0.95 -0.02
CA ALA A 57 -4.46 -0.09 0.53
C ALA A 57 -4.38 -0.17 2.05
N VAL A 58 -3.17 -0.04 2.63
CA VAL A 58 -2.97 0.01 4.09
C VAL A 58 -3.67 1.22 4.71
N LEU A 59 -3.47 2.42 4.16
CA LEU A 59 -4.13 3.64 4.67
C LEU A 59 -5.66 3.48 4.65
N TRP A 60 -6.22 3.01 3.53
CA TRP A 60 -7.65 2.73 3.42
C TRP A 60 -8.13 1.69 4.44
N ALA A 61 -7.42 0.57 4.57
CA ALA A 61 -7.75 -0.49 5.50
C ALA A 61 -7.73 -0.03 6.97
N LEU A 62 -6.83 0.91 7.31
CA LEU A 62 -6.73 1.53 8.62
C LEU A 62 -7.65 2.75 8.80
N SER A 63 -8.56 3.00 7.84
CA SER A 63 -9.47 4.15 7.81
C SER A 63 -8.76 5.51 7.91
N GLN A 64 -7.57 5.60 7.31
CA GLN A 64 -6.76 6.82 7.24
C GLN A 64 -6.92 7.52 5.89
N PRO A 65 -6.70 8.85 5.83
CA PRO A 65 -6.66 9.57 4.56
C PRO A 65 -5.59 8.99 3.62
N VAL A 66 -6.00 8.61 2.40
CA VAL A 66 -5.09 8.10 1.37
C VAL A 66 -4.38 9.27 0.70
N THR A 67 -3.19 9.60 1.20
CA THR A 67 -2.44 10.79 0.80
C THR A 67 -0.96 10.47 0.63
N MET A 68 -0.25 11.36 -0.07
CA MET A 68 1.19 11.27 -0.22
C MET A 68 1.97 11.34 1.10
N VAL A 69 1.50 12.17 2.03
CA VAL A 69 2.10 12.25 3.36
C VAL A 69 1.83 10.97 4.14
N GLY A 70 0.59 10.48 4.10
CA GLY A 70 0.19 9.26 4.82
C GLY A 70 1.01 8.04 4.40
N LYS A 71 1.31 7.88 3.10
CA LYS A 71 2.02 6.69 2.61
C LYS A 71 3.48 6.58 3.08
N ARG A 72 4.08 7.68 3.55
CA ARG A 72 5.45 7.74 4.11
C ARG A 72 5.47 7.52 5.61
N GLN A 73 4.31 7.67 6.26
CA GLN A 73 4.18 7.58 7.70
C GLN A 73 3.65 6.21 8.14
N LEU A 74 3.81 5.15 7.34
CA LEU A 74 3.25 3.84 7.70
C LEU A 74 3.84 3.30 9.00
N HIS A 75 5.11 3.56 9.28
CA HIS A 75 5.80 3.21 10.52
C HIS A 75 5.14 3.79 11.79
N THR A 76 4.24 4.77 11.65
CA THR A 76 3.51 5.34 12.78
C THR A 76 2.33 4.46 13.22
N PHE A 77 1.93 3.49 12.39
CA PHE A 77 0.86 2.54 12.70
C PHE A 77 1.42 1.26 13.34
N SER A 78 0.71 0.75 14.35
CA SER A 78 1.09 -0.49 15.03
C SER A 78 1.20 -1.66 14.05
N GLY A 79 2.28 -2.44 14.15
CA GLY A 79 2.57 -3.57 13.26
C GLY A 79 3.35 -3.20 11.99
N PHE A 80 3.55 -1.91 11.71
CA PHE A 80 4.41 -1.41 10.66
C PHE A 80 5.65 -0.76 11.26
N TYR A 81 6.82 -1.10 10.75
CA TYR A 81 8.11 -0.58 11.24
C TYR A 81 8.94 0.10 10.15
N ASP A 82 8.48 0.02 8.90
CA ASP A 82 9.05 0.72 7.76
C ASP A 82 8.13 1.88 7.36
N GLY A 83 8.71 3.00 6.93
CA GLY A 83 7.93 4.15 6.46
C GLY A 83 7.11 3.84 5.20
N TYR A 84 7.54 2.82 4.45
CA TYR A 84 6.99 2.40 3.17
C TYR A 84 7.19 0.89 2.96
N PRO A 85 6.30 0.18 2.23
CA PRO A 85 6.44 -1.26 1.99
C PRO A 85 7.76 -1.59 1.29
N GLN A 86 8.58 -2.43 1.91
CA GLN A 86 9.88 -2.81 1.36
C GLN A 86 9.74 -3.84 0.24
N THR A 87 10.70 -3.91 -0.68
CA THR A 87 10.70 -4.89 -1.79
C THR A 87 10.59 -6.32 -1.26
N ALA A 88 9.75 -7.19 -1.82
CA ALA A 88 9.55 -8.56 -1.29
C ALA A 88 9.05 -8.64 0.17
N SER A 89 8.57 -7.54 0.75
CA SER A 89 7.72 -7.60 1.94
C SER A 89 6.34 -8.14 1.59
N ILE A 90 5.61 -8.63 2.61
CA ILE A 90 4.27 -9.16 2.50
C ILE A 90 3.36 -8.34 3.41
N THR A 91 2.33 -7.73 2.82
CA THR A 91 1.21 -7.13 3.54
C THR A 91 -0.01 -8.02 3.39
N THR A 92 -0.59 -8.47 4.50
CA THR A 92 -1.77 -9.34 4.51
C THR A 92 -2.99 -8.58 4.99
N PHE A 93 -4.06 -8.58 4.20
CA PHE A 93 -5.38 -8.08 4.59
C PHE A 93 -6.31 -9.26 4.88
N THR A 94 -6.84 -9.34 6.09
CA THR A 94 -7.77 -10.41 6.49
C THR A 94 -9.18 -9.87 6.51
N PHE A 95 -10.10 -10.51 5.76
CA PHE A 95 -11.51 -10.14 5.72
C PHE A 95 -12.37 -11.21 6.39
N ASN A 96 -13.47 -10.79 7.00
CA ASN A 96 -14.50 -11.69 7.52
C ASN A 96 -15.89 -11.21 7.08
N GLY A 97 -16.61 -12.04 6.33
CA GLY A 97 -17.93 -11.71 5.81
C GLY A 97 -17.91 -10.59 4.78
N ALA A 98 -18.99 -9.80 4.75
CA ALA A 98 -19.27 -8.80 3.71
C ALA A 98 -18.87 -7.36 4.06
N VAL A 99 -18.18 -7.13 5.19
CA VAL A 99 -17.72 -5.77 5.55
C VAL A 99 -16.71 -5.25 4.53
N GLU A 100 -16.74 -3.94 4.26
CA GLU A 100 -15.85 -3.35 3.27
C GLU A 100 -14.38 -3.41 3.70
N LEU A 101 -14.10 -3.05 4.96
CA LEU A 101 -12.74 -3.00 5.51
C LEU A 101 -12.29 -4.37 6.03
N PRO A 102 -10.97 -4.67 5.96
CA PRO A 102 -10.42 -5.87 6.57
C PRO A 102 -10.51 -5.78 8.11
N ILE A 103 -10.61 -6.94 8.76
CA ILE A 103 -10.59 -7.05 10.22
C ILE A 103 -9.17 -7.08 10.80
N ALA A 104 -8.17 -7.34 9.96
CA ALA A 104 -6.76 -7.26 10.34
C ALA A 104 -5.88 -6.91 9.15
N VAL A 105 -4.80 -6.17 9.42
CA VAL A 105 -3.72 -5.88 8.48
C VAL A 105 -2.41 -6.28 9.17
N THR A 106 -1.59 -7.09 8.51
CA THR A 106 -0.26 -7.46 9.01
C THR A 106 0.81 -7.17 7.97
N TYR A 107 2.02 -6.88 8.44
CA TYR A 107 3.17 -6.56 7.60
C TYR A 107 4.38 -7.38 8.03
N GLN A 108 5.01 -8.04 7.07
CA GLN A 108 6.19 -8.86 7.28
C GLN A 108 7.25 -8.57 6.23
N ARG A 109 8.46 -8.27 6.68
CA ARG A 109 9.67 -8.26 5.87
C ARG A 109 10.46 -9.54 6.15
N PRO A 110 10.74 -10.37 5.14
CA PRO A 110 11.39 -11.67 5.38
C PRO A 110 12.91 -11.58 5.54
N TYR A 111 13.50 -10.37 5.48
CA TYR A 111 14.95 -10.14 5.53
C TYR A 111 15.36 -9.05 6.53
N GLY A 112 16.64 -9.10 6.91
CA GLY A 112 17.24 -8.21 7.89
C GLY A 112 17.57 -6.82 7.36
N ALA A 113 18.25 -6.01 8.19
CA ALA A 113 18.57 -4.63 7.87
C ALA A 113 19.53 -4.48 6.67
N GLU A 114 20.30 -5.51 6.37
CA GLU A 114 21.30 -5.56 5.30
C GLU A 114 20.72 -5.54 3.89
N LEU A 115 19.43 -5.85 3.74
CA LEU A 115 18.70 -5.84 2.46
C LEU A 115 17.65 -4.72 2.40
N LEU A 116 17.73 -3.74 3.29
CA LEU A 116 16.88 -2.57 3.25
C LEU A 116 17.18 -1.73 2.00
N ASP A 117 16.12 -1.34 1.29
CA ASP A 117 16.23 -0.38 0.22
C ASP A 117 16.05 1.03 0.80
N ASP A 118 17.17 1.63 1.21
CA ASP A 118 17.22 3.02 1.68
C ASP A 118 16.93 4.05 0.58
N SER A 119 16.82 3.63 -0.69
CA SER A 119 16.45 4.51 -1.80
C SER A 119 14.93 4.67 -1.98
N ALA A 120 14.15 3.84 -1.29
CA ALA A 120 12.70 4.00 -1.19
C ALA A 120 12.37 5.27 -0.37
N PRO A 121 11.28 5.99 -0.72
CA PRO A 121 10.88 7.19 0.01
C PRO A 121 10.66 6.89 1.49
N LYS A 122 11.31 7.66 2.36
CA LYS A 122 11.15 7.61 3.83
C LYS A 122 10.00 8.49 4.30
#